data_AF-A0A7S1V2D9-F1
#
_entry.id   AF-A0A7S1V2D9-F1
#
_cell.length_a   1.000
_cell.length_b   1.000
_cell.length_c   1.000
_cell.angle_alpha   90.00
_cell.angle_beta   90.00
_cell.angle_gamma   90.00
#
_symmetry.space_group_name_H-M   'P 1'
#
loop_
_entity.id
_entity.type
_entity.pdbx_description
1 polymer ?
#
loop_
_entity_poly.entity_id
_entity_poly.type
_entity_poly.pdbx_seq_one_letter_code
_entity_poly.pdbx_strand_id
1 'polypeptide(L)'
;LQAVLLQLEMLQSTNLTTVQEQYTSGIQRASTTLLSILNDILDVTKIESGAVALENVPVSLRDLLEVTVHSNAPAAANRGVLLLCYMAPEHDATVSIDPMRIRQILQNLVSNAIKFTEIGEVEVVLEPVLNDTVAEGSAALVSTRPTEWRLSVRDTGIGIGQADMDKLFREFSQVDETTTRMYGGTGLG
;
A
#
# COMPACT_ATOMS: atom_id res chain seq x y z
N LEU A 1 11.94 0.46 20.10
CA LEU A 1 10.91 -0.48 19.61
C LEU A 1 11.51 -1.70 18.91
N GLN A 2 12.41 -1.53 17.93
CA GLN A 2 13.11 -2.67 17.30
C GLN A 2 13.78 -3.62 18.32
N ALA A 3 14.48 -3.09 19.32
CA ALA A 3 15.07 -3.89 20.39
C ALA A 3 14.03 -4.66 21.23
N VAL A 4 12.83 -4.09 21.43
CA VAL A 4 11.73 -4.73 22.17
C VAL A 4 11.16 -5.89 21.35
N LEU A 5 10.98 -5.71 20.05
CA LEU A 5 10.53 -6.77 19.15
C LEU A 5 11.53 -7.94 19.10
N LEU A 6 12.82 -7.64 19.00
CA LEU A 6 13.88 -8.66 19.04
C LEU A 6 13.85 -9.46 20.35
N GLN A 7 13.73 -8.77 21.49
CA GLN A 7 13.64 -9.43 22.79
C GLN A 7 12.37 -10.29 22.93
N LEU A 8 11.24 -9.86 22.34
CA LEU A 8 10.01 -10.64 22.30
C LEU A 8 10.15 -11.89 21.43
N GLU A 9 10.78 -11.79 20.27
CA GLU A 9 11.07 -12.96 19.41
C GLU A 9 11.96 -13.97 20.14
N MET A 10 13.00 -13.49 20.84
CA MET A 10 13.83 -14.35 21.68
C MET A 10 13.02 -15.00 22.80
N LEU A 11 12.15 -14.26 23.48
CA LEU A 11 11.30 -14.80 24.54
C LEU A 11 10.29 -15.83 24.01
N GLN A 12 9.70 -15.58 22.84
CA GLN A 12 8.80 -16.52 22.15
C GLN A 12 9.49 -17.79 21.66
N SER A 13 10.81 -17.76 21.48
CA SER A 13 11.60 -18.96 21.17
C SER A 13 11.88 -19.85 22.40
N THR A 14 11.45 -19.44 23.60
CA THR A 14 11.59 -20.22 24.84
C THR A 14 10.30 -20.97 25.19
N ASN A 15 10.35 -21.87 26.18
CA ASN A 15 9.16 -22.56 26.66
C ASN A 15 8.25 -21.61 27.44
N LEU A 16 7.18 -21.16 26.79
CA LEU A 16 6.14 -20.34 27.39
C LEU A 16 4.91 -21.19 27.72
N THR A 17 4.20 -20.82 28.78
CA THR A 17 2.84 -21.31 29.02
C THR A 17 1.87 -20.66 28.03
N THR A 18 0.73 -21.29 27.76
CA THR A 18 -0.30 -20.75 26.84
C THR A 18 -0.73 -19.31 27.17
N VAL A 19 -0.81 -18.97 28.46
CA VAL A 19 -1.16 -17.61 28.90
C VAL A 19 -0.03 -16.63 28.60
N GLN A 20 1.23 -17.03 28.78
CA GLN A 20 2.40 -16.21 28.43
C GLN A 20 2.51 -15.99 26.93
N GLU A 21 2.22 -17.01 26.10
CA GLU A 21 2.18 -16.87 24.63
C GLU A 21 1.13 -15.86 24.19
N GLN A 22 -0.05 -15.86 24.81
CA GLN A 22 -1.09 -14.87 24.53
C GLN A 22 -0.62 -13.45 24.86
N TYR A 23 0.05 -13.26 26.00
CA TYR A 23 0.60 -11.96 26.38
C TYR A 23 1.73 -11.51 25.44
N THR A 24 2.72 -12.36 25.16
CA THR A 24 3.83 -11.99 24.27
C THR A 24 3.34 -11.68 22.86
N SER A 25 2.39 -12.45 22.34
CA SER A 25 1.73 -12.17 21.06
C SER A 25 0.97 -10.84 21.07
N GLY A 26 0.29 -10.53 22.17
CA GLY A 26 -0.39 -9.23 22.36
C GLY A 26 0.59 -8.05 22.35
N ILE A 27 1.69 -8.17 23.08
CA ILE A 27 2.74 -7.13 23.16
C ILE A 27 3.42 -6.97 21.79
N GLN A 28 3.72 -8.07 21.09
CA GLN A 28 4.32 -8.03 19.77
C GLN A 28 3.42 -7.29 18.78
N ARG A 29 2.13 -7.63 18.71
CA ARG A 29 1.15 -6.91 17.87
C ARG A 29 1.13 -5.42 18.19
N ALA A 30 1.00 -5.04 19.45
CA ALA A 30 0.97 -3.64 19.87
C ALA A 30 2.28 -2.89 19.53
N SER A 31 3.43 -3.54 19.70
CA SER A 31 4.74 -2.96 19.40
C SER A 31 4.96 -2.77 17.90
N THR A 32 4.53 -3.72 17.08
CA THR A 32 4.58 -3.61 15.61
C THR A 32 3.66 -2.50 15.11
N THR A 33 2.43 -2.42 15.64
CA THR A 33 1.52 -1.30 15.32
C THR A 33 2.15 0.03 15.68
N LEU A 34 2.67 0.20 16.90
CA LEU A 34 3.28 1.45 17.32
C LEU A 34 4.51 1.83 16.48
N LEU A 35 5.35 0.85 16.11
CA LEU A 35 6.50 1.09 15.24
C LEU A 35 6.08 1.56 13.86
N SER A 36 5.01 0.98 13.28
CA SER A 36 4.44 1.44 12.02
C SER A 36 4.01 2.90 12.11
N ILE A 37 3.23 3.26 13.14
CA ILE A 37 2.76 4.64 13.35
C ILE A 37 3.93 5.62 13.46
N LEU A 38 4.98 5.23 14.21
CA LEU A 38 6.18 6.05 14.35
C LEU A 38 6.89 6.26 13.02
N ASN A 39 7.01 5.20 12.21
CA ASN A 39 7.60 5.29 10.88
C ASN A 39 6.76 6.18 9.95
N ASP A 40 5.43 6.06 9.99
CA ASP A 40 4.51 6.88 9.19
C ASP A 40 4.67 8.37 9.52
N ILE A 41 4.72 8.72 10.81
CA ILE A 41 4.94 10.11 11.27
C ILE A 41 6.30 10.64 10.81
N LEU A 42 7.36 9.82 10.93
CA LEU A 42 8.70 10.20 10.49
C LEU A 42 8.77 10.40 8.98
N ASP A 43 8.07 9.57 8.20
CA ASP A 43 8.01 9.71 6.76
C ASP A 43 7.27 10.98 6.34
N VAL A 44 6.12 11.31 6.95
CA VAL A 44 5.42 12.58 6.72
C VAL A 44 6.35 13.77 7.03
N THR A 45 7.01 13.74 8.19
CA THR A 45 7.93 14.82 8.59
C THR A 45 9.07 15.02 7.59
N LYS A 46 9.61 13.92 7.01
CA LYS A 46 10.64 13.99 5.97
C LYS A 46 10.09 14.55 4.66
N ILE A 47 8.87 14.18 4.28
CA ILE A 47 8.22 14.67 3.05
C ILE A 47 7.98 16.18 3.17
N GLU A 48 7.39 16.64 4.27
CA GLU A 48 7.10 18.06 4.51
C GLU A 48 8.36 18.93 4.57
N SER A 49 9.43 18.41 5.15
CA SER A 49 10.71 19.12 5.21
C SER A 49 11.51 19.07 3.89
N GLY A 50 11.00 18.37 2.87
CA GLY A 50 11.71 18.16 1.60
C GLY A 50 12.96 17.29 1.73
N ALA A 51 13.12 16.59 2.86
CA ALA A 51 14.29 15.75 3.17
C ALA A 51 14.20 14.35 2.55
N VAL A 52 13.12 14.01 1.84
CA VAL A 52 13.01 12.75 1.09
C VAL A 52 13.84 12.82 -0.18
N ALA A 53 14.92 12.06 -0.20
CA ALA A 53 15.60 11.70 -1.44
C ALA A 53 14.88 10.49 -2.06
N LEU A 54 14.35 10.66 -3.27
CA LEU A 54 13.82 9.54 -4.05
C LEU A 54 14.96 8.76 -4.68
N GLU A 55 14.93 7.44 -4.55
CA GLU A 55 15.90 6.57 -5.19
C GLU A 55 15.37 6.13 -6.57
N ASN A 56 16.01 6.58 -7.66
CA ASN A 56 15.60 6.16 -9.00
C ASN A 56 16.43 4.96 -9.46
N VAL A 57 15.86 3.77 -9.37
CA VAL A 57 16.48 2.52 -9.83
C VAL A 57 15.63 1.85 -10.92
N PRO A 58 16.23 1.13 -11.88
CA PRO A 58 15.49 0.34 -12.85
C PRO A 58 14.69 -0.78 -12.15
N VAL A 59 13.37 -0.78 -12.31
CA VAL A 59 12.45 -1.72 -11.66
C VAL A 59 11.51 -2.32 -12.69
N SER A 60 11.34 -3.65 -12.65
CA SER A 60 10.29 -4.37 -13.37
C SER A 60 8.93 -4.03 -12.76
N LEU A 61 8.03 -3.44 -13.56
CA LEU A 61 6.67 -3.11 -13.11
C LEU A 61 5.87 -4.37 -12.76
N ARG A 62 6.10 -5.47 -13.48
CA ARG A 62 5.52 -6.78 -13.17
C ARG A 62 5.92 -7.25 -11.79
N ASP A 63 7.21 -7.28 -11.49
CA ASP A 63 7.74 -7.78 -10.21
C ASP A 63 7.23 -6.90 -9.05
N LEU A 64 7.17 -5.59 -9.27
CA LEU A 64 6.66 -4.64 -8.28
C LEU A 64 5.20 -4.94 -7.91
N LEU A 65 4.34 -5.14 -8.92
CA LEU A 65 2.94 -5.52 -8.72
C LEU A 65 2.81 -6.88 -8.06
N GLU A 66 3.49 -7.90 -8.60
CA GLU A 66 3.42 -9.27 -8.11
C GLU A 66 3.80 -9.36 -6.63
N VAL A 67 4.94 -8.78 -6.23
CA VAL A 67 5.37 -8.82 -4.82
C VAL A 67 4.33 -8.16 -3.91
N THR A 68 3.73 -7.06 -4.35
CA THR A 68 2.76 -6.32 -3.53
C THR A 68 1.42 -7.03 -3.42
N VAL A 69 0.96 -7.68 -4.49
CA VAL A 69 -0.28 -8.46 -4.47
C VAL A 69 -0.09 -9.74 -3.65
N HIS A 70 1.04 -10.43 -3.82
CA HIS A 70 1.36 -11.64 -3.05
C HIS A 70 1.44 -11.37 -1.54
N SER A 71 1.98 -10.22 -1.12
CA SER A 71 2.04 -9.87 0.31
C SER A 71 0.66 -9.64 0.92
N ASN A 72 -0.35 -9.27 0.12
CA ASN A 72 -1.72 -9.00 0.59
C ASN A 72 -2.67 -10.20 0.40
N ALA A 73 -2.28 -11.22 -0.37
CA ALA A 73 -3.10 -12.40 -0.62
C ALA A 73 -3.57 -13.12 0.66
N PRO A 74 -2.74 -13.32 1.71
CA PRO A 74 -3.20 -13.93 2.95
C PRO A 74 -4.26 -13.08 3.68
N ALA A 75 -4.11 -11.75 3.66
CA ALA A 75 -5.05 -10.83 4.29
C ALA A 75 -6.41 -10.84 3.58
N ALA A 76 -6.41 -10.83 2.24
CA ALA A 76 -7.61 -10.96 1.43
C ALA A 76 -8.31 -12.30 1.66
N ALA A 77 -7.55 -13.40 1.64
CA ALA A 77 -8.08 -14.76 1.86
C ALA A 77 -8.72 -14.92 3.25
N ASN A 78 -8.09 -14.39 4.30
CA ASN A 78 -8.64 -14.41 5.67
C ASN A 78 -9.96 -13.66 5.80
N ARG A 79 -10.23 -12.69 4.91
CA ARG A 79 -11.50 -11.94 4.85
C ARG A 79 -12.49 -12.49 3.82
N GLY A 80 -12.10 -13.50 3.03
CA GLY A 80 -12.94 -14.02 1.95
C GLY A 80 -13.12 -13.05 0.78
N VAL A 81 -12.20 -12.10 0.60
CA VAL A 81 -12.22 -11.12 -0.49
C VAL A 81 -11.36 -11.63 -1.64
N LEU A 82 -11.87 -11.57 -2.87
CA LEU A 82 -11.12 -11.94 -4.07
C LEU A 82 -10.12 -10.83 -4.41
N LEU A 83 -8.82 -11.15 -4.48
CA LEU A 83 -7.79 -10.19 -4.90
C LEU A 83 -7.32 -10.52 -6.32
N LEU A 84 -7.57 -9.60 -7.25
CA LEU A 84 -7.23 -9.70 -8.66
C LEU A 84 -6.09 -8.73 -9.00
N CYS A 85 -5.19 -9.15 -9.88
CA CYS A 85 -4.13 -8.30 -10.41
C CYS A 85 -4.06 -8.48 -11.93
N TYR A 86 -4.07 -7.37 -12.64
CA TYR A 86 -4.02 -7.36 -14.09
C TYR A 86 -2.96 -6.38 -14.61
N MET A 87 -2.13 -6.89 -15.52
CA MET A 87 -1.20 -6.14 -16.35
C MET A 87 -1.16 -6.83 -17.71
N ALA A 88 -1.45 -6.11 -18.78
CA ALA A 88 -1.36 -6.68 -20.12
C ALA A 88 0.11 -7.04 -20.44
N PRO A 89 0.40 -8.20 -21.06
CA PRO A 89 1.78 -8.63 -21.35
C PRO A 89 2.59 -7.62 -22.16
N GLU A 90 1.96 -6.89 -23.07
CA GLU A 90 2.54 -5.81 -23.87
C GLU A 90 2.98 -4.59 -23.06
N HIS A 91 2.62 -4.52 -21.78
CA HIS A 91 2.94 -3.45 -20.86
C HIS A 91 4.03 -3.83 -19.86
N ASP A 92 4.64 -5.00 -20.00
CA ASP A 92 5.79 -5.36 -19.18
C ASP A 92 6.98 -4.46 -19.53
N ALA A 93 7.34 -3.60 -18.58
CA ALA A 93 8.35 -2.58 -18.77
C ALA A 93 9.23 -2.44 -17.53
N THR A 94 10.49 -2.12 -17.77
CA THR A 94 11.40 -1.64 -16.74
C THR A 94 11.41 -0.12 -16.75
N VAL A 95 11.11 0.50 -15.60
CA VAL A 95 11.08 1.95 -15.42
C VAL A 95 12.01 2.36 -14.28
N SER A 96 12.58 3.56 -14.36
CA SER A 96 13.37 4.13 -13.27
C SER A 96 12.44 4.83 -12.29
N ILE A 97 12.24 4.21 -11.12
CA ILE A 97 11.35 4.67 -10.05
C ILE A 97 11.94 4.30 -8.69
N ASP A 98 11.33 4.82 -7.61
CA ASP A 98 11.58 4.36 -6.25
C ASP A 98 10.64 3.20 -5.89
N PRO A 99 11.12 1.93 -5.90
CA PRO A 99 10.26 0.78 -5.67
C PRO A 99 9.70 0.74 -4.25
N MET A 100 10.40 1.31 -3.26
CA MET A 100 9.92 1.31 -1.88
C MET A 100 8.72 2.24 -1.73
N ARG A 101 8.80 3.44 -2.31
CA ARG A 101 7.71 4.43 -2.25
C ARG A 101 6.49 3.98 -3.04
N ILE A 102 6.66 3.43 -4.23
CA ILE A 102 5.52 2.91 -5.00
C ILE A 102 4.87 1.71 -4.29
N ARG A 103 5.67 0.83 -3.68
CA ARG A 103 5.14 -0.29 -2.89
C ARG A 103 4.36 0.20 -1.67
N GLN A 104 4.82 1.26 -1.00
CA GLN A 104 4.11 1.87 0.12
C GLN A 104 2.74 2.41 -0.31
N ILE A 105 2.67 3.14 -1.42
CA ILE A 105 1.41 3.64 -2.00
C ILE A 105 0.47 2.46 -2.28
N LEU A 106 0.95 1.43 -3.00
CA LEU A 106 0.15 0.25 -3.31
C LEU A 106 -0.33 -0.48 -2.06
N GLN A 107 0.54 -0.67 -1.08
CA GLN A 107 0.21 -1.34 0.17
C GLN A 107 -0.92 -0.63 0.91
N ASN A 108 -0.88 0.70 0.95
CA ASN A 108 -1.91 1.50 1.61
C ASN A 108 -3.24 1.44 0.86
N LEU A 109 -3.22 1.54 -0.47
CA LEU A 109 -4.44 1.42 -1.28
C LEU A 109 -5.06 0.02 -1.20
N VAL A 110 -4.26 -1.04 -1.39
CA VAL A 110 -4.75 -2.44 -1.39
C VAL A 110 -5.23 -2.86 0.01
N SER A 111 -4.49 -2.49 1.07
CA SER A 111 -4.92 -2.83 2.43
C SER A 111 -6.21 -2.12 2.82
N ASN A 112 -6.39 -0.85 2.42
CA ASN A 112 -7.65 -0.13 2.60
C ASN A 112 -8.80 -0.79 1.82
N ALA A 113 -8.57 -1.13 0.55
CA ALA A 113 -9.56 -1.83 -0.28
C ALA A 113 -10.02 -3.16 0.36
N ILE A 114 -9.09 -3.99 0.85
CA ILE A 114 -9.40 -5.25 1.55
C ILE A 114 -10.11 -4.97 2.88
N LYS A 115 -9.72 -3.92 3.60
CA LYS A 115 -10.29 -3.52 4.89
C LYS A 115 -11.74 -3.05 4.78
N PHE A 116 -12.11 -2.37 3.69
CA PHE A 116 -13.45 -1.81 3.48
C PHE A 116 -14.37 -2.65 2.59
N THR A 117 -13.85 -3.75 2.03
CA THR A 117 -14.65 -4.77 1.33
C THR A 117 -15.00 -5.91 2.27
N GLU A 118 -16.29 -6.12 2.54
CA GLU A 118 -16.76 -7.27 3.32
C GLU A 118 -16.98 -8.52 2.45
N ILE A 119 -17.58 -8.34 1.28
CA ILE A 119 -17.85 -9.39 0.29
C ILE A 119 -17.59 -8.80 -1.09
N GLY A 120 -16.89 -9.56 -1.94
CA GLY A 120 -16.63 -9.19 -3.33
C GLY A 120 -15.15 -9.23 -3.67
N GLU A 121 -14.68 -8.23 -4.39
CA GLU A 121 -13.34 -8.25 -5.00
C GLU A 121 -12.60 -6.92 -4.88
N VAL A 122 -11.27 -7.03 -4.91
CA VAL A 122 -10.32 -5.94 -5.03
C VAL A 122 -9.48 -6.23 -6.27
N GLU A 123 -9.44 -5.28 -7.19
CA GLU A 123 -8.72 -5.38 -8.46
C GLU A 123 -7.60 -4.35 -8.52
N VAL A 124 -6.38 -4.80 -8.81
CA VAL A 124 -5.20 -3.97 -9.02
C VAL A 124 -4.84 -4.00 -10.51
N VAL A 125 -4.82 -2.84 -11.16
CA VAL A 125 -4.50 -2.72 -12.58
C VAL A 125 -3.34 -1.75 -12.78
N LEU A 126 -2.40 -2.14 -13.63
CA LEU A 126 -1.38 -1.24 -14.16
C LEU A 126 -1.47 -1.17 -15.69
N GLU A 127 -1.65 0.04 -16.19
CA GLU A 127 -1.78 0.32 -17.61
C GLU A 127 -0.96 1.57 -18.00
N PRO A 128 -0.41 1.65 -19.21
CA PRO A 128 0.20 2.87 -19.70
C PRO A 128 -0.87 3.93 -19.96
N VAL A 129 -0.54 5.19 -19.68
CA VAL A 129 -1.37 6.32 -20.13
C VAL A 129 -0.97 6.63 -21.56
N LEU A 130 -1.89 6.37 -22.49
CA LEU A 130 -1.72 6.75 -23.90
C LEU A 130 -1.92 8.26 -24.02
N ASN A 131 -0.82 8.99 -24.20
CA ASN A 131 -0.84 10.41 -24.50
C ASN A 131 -1.07 10.59 -26.01
N ASP A 132 -2.27 11.01 -26.41
CA ASP A 132 -2.66 11.30 -27.81
C ASP A 132 -2.02 12.58 -28.39
N THR A 133 -0.91 13.08 -27.82
CA THR A 133 -0.22 14.26 -28.34
C THR A 133 0.69 13.89 -29.50
N VAL A 134 0.08 13.54 -30.63
CA VAL A 134 0.71 13.74 -31.94
C VAL A 134 0.74 15.24 -32.19
N ALA A 135 1.85 15.89 -31.84
CA ALA A 135 2.09 17.25 -32.30
C ALA A 135 2.19 17.22 -33.83
N GLU A 136 1.15 17.73 -34.51
CA GLU A 136 1.16 17.97 -35.95
C GLU A 136 2.43 18.75 -36.33
N GLY A 137 3.34 18.11 -37.06
CA GLY A 137 4.41 18.82 -37.78
C GLY A 137 5.86 18.57 -37.35
N SER A 138 6.13 17.71 -36.36
CA SER A 138 7.52 17.30 -36.08
C SER A 138 7.69 15.80 -36.30
N ALA A 139 8.53 15.43 -37.27
CA ALA A 139 9.07 14.09 -37.44
C ALA A 139 10.06 13.74 -36.29
N ALA A 140 9.64 13.96 -35.05
CA ALA A 140 10.32 13.46 -33.88
C ALA A 140 9.90 11.99 -33.74
N LEU A 141 10.90 11.10 -33.69
CA LEU A 141 10.74 9.71 -33.30
C LEU A 141 9.74 9.64 -32.15
N VAL A 142 8.53 9.14 -32.44
CA VAL A 142 7.55 8.80 -31.42
C VAL A 142 8.27 7.84 -30.50
N SER A 143 8.61 8.29 -29.29
CA SER A 143 9.12 7.39 -28.28
C SER A 143 7.99 6.39 -28.06
N THR A 144 8.12 5.18 -28.61
CA THR A 144 7.10 4.12 -28.55
C THR A 144 6.94 3.55 -27.14
N ARG A 145 7.47 4.24 -26.13
CA ARG A 145 7.41 3.86 -24.73
C ARG A 145 6.52 4.86 -24.00
N PRO A 146 5.53 4.38 -23.23
CA PRO A 146 4.67 5.24 -22.44
C PRO A 146 5.52 6.07 -21.47
N THR A 147 5.25 7.38 -21.43
CA THR A 147 5.90 8.30 -20.49
C THR A 147 5.22 8.31 -19.12
N GLU A 148 4.00 7.77 -19.05
CA GLU A 148 3.14 7.78 -17.88
C GLU A 148 2.47 6.42 -17.70
N TRP A 149 2.29 6.05 -16.44
CA TRP A 149 1.68 4.79 -16.02
C TRP A 149 0.56 5.09 -15.04
N ARG A 150 -0.60 4.48 -15.26
CA ARG A 150 -1.72 4.52 -14.33
C ARG A 150 -1.73 3.23 -13.53
N LEU A 151 -1.76 3.40 -12.22
CA LEU A 151 -1.95 2.34 -11.26
C LEU A 151 -3.28 2.56 -10.56
N SER A 152 -4.20 1.61 -10.65
CA SER A 152 -5.52 1.71 -10.04
C SER A 152 -5.80 0.53 -9.13
N VAL A 153 -6.38 0.81 -7.97
CA VAL A 153 -6.97 -0.18 -7.07
C VAL A 153 -8.46 0.10 -7.02
N ARG A 154 -9.27 -0.89 -7.38
CA ARG A 154 -10.72 -0.84 -7.37
C ARG A 154 -11.24 -1.86 -6.39
N ASP A 155 -12.18 -1.47 -5.54
CA ASP A 155 -12.85 -2.38 -4.60
C ASP A 155 -14.37 -2.32 -4.76
N THR A 156 -15.05 -3.34 -4.23
CA THR A 156 -16.52 -3.42 -4.21
C THR A 156 -17.09 -3.16 -2.81
N GLY A 157 -16.35 -2.46 -1.96
CA GLY A 157 -16.74 -2.16 -0.60
C GLY A 157 -17.80 -1.06 -0.49
N ILE A 158 -17.90 -0.48 0.70
CA ILE A 158 -18.91 0.54 1.06
C ILE A 158 -18.81 1.83 0.23
N GLY A 159 -17.70 2.04 -0.49
CA GLY A 159 -17.42 3.25 -1.24
C GLY A 159 -17.15 4.45 -0.33
N ILE A 160 -16.98 5.62 -0.95
CA ILE A 160 -16.67 6.88 -0.27
C ILE A 160 -17.73 7.89 -0.67
N GLY A 161 -18.38 8.53 0.32
CA GLY A 161 -19.36 9.58 0.06
C GLY A 161 -18.70 10.81 -0.56
N GLN A 162 -19.41 11.49 -1.48
CA GLN A 162 -18.87 12.66 -2.19
C GLN A 162 -18.40 13.78 -1.24
N ALA A 163 -19.06 13.95 -0.10
CA ALA A 163 -18.72 14.95 0.91
C ALA A 163 -17.41 14.63 1.68
N ASP A 164 -16.94 13.39 1.59
CA ASP A 164 -15.75 12.91 2.29
C ASP A 164 -14.53 12.74 1.38
N MET A 165 -14.70 12.89 0.06
CA MET A 165 -13.61 12.84 -0.91
C MET A 165 -12.51 13.86 -0.61
N ASP A 166 -12.89 15.09 -0.22
CA ASP A 166 -11.95 16.17 0.12
C ASP A 166 -11.16 15.92 1.41
N LYS A 167 -11.53 14.89 2.18
CA LYS A 167 -10.92 14.52 3.45
C LYS A 167 -9.90 13.39 3.32
N LEU A 168 -9.88 12.63 2.23
CA LEU A 168 -9.10 11.39 2.09
C LEU A 168 -7.58 11.59 2.22
N PHE A 169 -7.08 12.72 1.72
CA PHE A 169 -5.64 13.02 1.69
C PHE A 169 -5.23 14.09 2.71
N ARG A 170 -6.10 14.39 3.68
CA ARG A 170 -5.76 15.26 4.79
C ARG A 170 -5.12 14.42 5.89
N GLU A 171 -4.04 14.92 6.46
CA GLU A 171 -3.36 14.24 7.56
C GLU A 171 -4.29 14.05 8.76
N PHE A 172 -4.20 12.88 9.41
CA PHE A 172 -5.00 12.51 10.58
C PHE A 172 -6.52 12.53 10.34
N SER A 173 -6.94 12.53 9.08
CA SER A 173 -8.34 12.52 8.70
C SER A 173 -8.88 11.09 8.61
N GLN A 174 -10.08 10.90 9.12
CA GLN A 174 -10.84 9.66 8.96
C GLN A 174 -12.26 10.01 8.54
N VAL A 175 -12.78 9.29 7.54
CA VAL A 175 -14.10 9.55 6.97
C VAL A 175 -15.21 9.26 7.98
N ASP A 176 -14.99 8.39 8.96
CA ASP A 176 -16.01 8.02 9.95
C ASP A 176 -15.40 7.62 11.31
N GLU A 177 -15.84 8.27 12.40
CA GLU A 177 -15.41 7.94 13.78
C GLU A 177 -15.98 6.59 14.27
N THR A 178 -17.04 6.07 13.63
CA THR A 178 -17.64 4.79 13.99
C THR A 178 -16.89 3.58 13.42
N THR A 179 -16.25 3.74 12.25
CA THR A 179 -15.35 2.72 11.67
C THR A 179 -14.01 2.63 12.41
N THR A 180 -13.62 3.64 13.20
CA THR A 180 -12.43 3.62 14.06
C THR A 180 -12.48 2.47 15.08
N ARG A 181 -13.68 2.10 15.58
CA ARG A 181 -13.85 0.94 16.48
C ARG A 181 -13.84 -0.41 15.78
N MET A 182 -14.29 -0.48 14.52
CA MET A 182 -14.42 -1.73 13.77
C MET A 182 -13.15 -2.11 13.02
N TYR A 183 -12.41 -1.14 12.50
CA TYR A 183 -11.30 -1.43 11.58
C TYR A 183 -9.95 -0.80 11.96
N GLY A 184 -9.91 0.18 12.87
CA GLY A 184 -8.67 0.82 13.35
C GLY A 184 -7.84 1.53 12.26
N GLY A 185 -7.09 2.57 12.62
CA GLY A 185 -6.21 3.27 11.69
C GLY A 185 -5.75 4.60 12.25
N THR A 186 -4.63 5.12 11.74
CA THR A 186 -4.09 6.43 12.11
C THR A 186 -4.52 7.56 11.18
N GLY A 187 -5.07 7.23 10.00
CA GLY A 187 -5.32 8.23 8.95
C GLY A 187 -4.02 8.81 8.37
N LEU A 188 -2.91 8.07 8.45
CA LEU A 188 -1.58 8.47 7.97
C LEU A 188 -1.04 7.63 6.80
N GLY A 189 -1.75 6.55 6.45
CA GLY A 189 -1.40 5.73 5.28
C GLY A 189 -1.81 6.43 3.99
#